data_AF-A0A846D2G6-F1
#
_entry.id   AF-A0A846D2G6-F1
#
_cell.length_a   1.000
_cell.length_b   1.000
_cell.length_c   1.000
_cell.angle_alpha   90.00
_cell.angle_beta   90.00
_cell.angle_gamma   90.00
#
_symmetry.space_group_name_H-M   'P 1'
#
loop_
_entity.id
_entity.type
_entity.pdbx_description
1 polymer ?
#
loop_
_entity_poly.entity_id
_entity_poly.type
_entity_poly.pdbx_seq_one_letter_code
_entity_poly.pdbx_strand_id
1 'polypeptide(L)'
;MVRIKGANSDYKFKDGSIQEVKGDHPVYLKIFICPYDMPGPIEEPDENGWCEGTDDQCPNGENSSGHALICLHQEDGISLETNNKVTATGTFVAEKGIVAEKGITIKDELVLDVSEAKAGLVIKMKGKEMLRLNISEQGDIELSPLNPSKTIKINGKLEVTEGLTVAGKELPI
;
A
#
# COMPACT_ATOMS: atom_id res chain seq x y z
N MET A 1 -13.68 29.58 -2.16
CA MET A 1 -12.48 28.93 -1.60
C MET A 1 -12.43 27.54 -2.21
N VAL A 2 -11.59 27.35 -3.22
CA VAL A 2 -11.53 26.10 -3.99
C VAL A 2 -10.31 25.33 -3.50
N ARG A 3 -10.54 24.23 -2.78
CA ARG A 3 -9.45 23.49 -2.10
C ARG A 3 -8.79 22.41 -2.96
N ILE A 4 -9.34 22.15 -4.14
CA ILE A 4 -8.80 21.16 -5.09
C ILE A 4 -7.92 21.90 -6.08
N LYS A 5 -6.69 21.43 -6.22
CA LYS A 5 -5.61 22.04 -6.99
C LYS A 5 -5.00 21.00 -7.94
N GLY A 6 -4.24 21.48 -8.92
CA GLY A 6 -3.60 20.61 -9.89
C GLY A 6 -2.25 21.13 -10.37
N ALA A 7 -1.42 20.21 -10.82
CA ALA A 7 -0.19 20.47 -11.55
C ALA A 7 -0.02 19.40 -12.64
N ASN A 8 0.64 19.73 -13.74
CA ASN A 8 0.90 18.77 -14.81
C ASN A 8 2.17 19.14 -15.58
N SER A 9 2.62 18.24 -16.45
CA SER A 9 3.81 18.42 -17.29
C SER A 9 3.62 19.39 -18.47
N ASP A 10 2.37 19.66 -18.86
CA ASP A 10 2.04 20.26 -20.15
C ASP A 10 1.74 21.76 -20.05
N TYR A 11 1.41 22.24 -18.85
CA TYR A 11 0.96 23.60 -18.60
C TYR A 11 1.62 24.19 -17.37
N LYS A 12 1.98 25.48 -17.45
CA LYS A 12 2.49 26.26 -16.33
C LYS A 12 1.96 27.69 -16.37
N PHE A 13 1.70 28.28 -15.20
CA PHE A 13 1.46 29.72 -15.13
C PHE A 13 2.77 30.49 -15.34
N LYS A 14 2.81 31.33 -16.36
CA LYS A 14 3.96 32.16 -16.73
C LYS A 14 3.50 33.45 -17.40
N ASP A 15 4.13 34.56 -17.05
CA ASP A 15 3.87 35.88 -17.63
C ASP A 15 2.37 36.27 -17.58
N GLY A 16 1.71 36.00 -16.45
CA GLY A 16 0.30 36.36 -16.22
C GLY A 16 -0.73 35.45 -16.91
N SER A 17 -0.32 34.33 -17.51
CA SER A 17 -1.23 33.41 -18.21
C SER A 17 -0.76 31.96 -18.10
N ILE A 18 -1.67 31.02 -18.36
CA ILE A 18 -1.32 29.60 -18.51
C ILE A 18 -0.71 29.41 -19.89
N GLN A 19 0.50 28.87 -19.94
CA GLN A 19 1.21 28.58 -21.18
C GLN A 19 1.45 27.08 -21.31
N GLU A 20 1.33 26.58 -22.53
CA GLU A 20 1.78 25.24 -22.88
C GLU A 20 3.31 25.19 -22.82
N VAL A 21 3.84 24.29 -22.01
CA VAL A 21 5.25 23.96 -21.97
C VAL A 21 5.38 22.63 -22.69
N LYS A 22 5.91 22.65 -23.93
CA LYS A 22 6.21 21.42 -24.68
C LYS A 22 7.07 20.51 -23.81
N GLY A 23 6.49 19.42 -23.33
CA GLY A 23 7.06 18.58 -22.28
C GLY A 23 8.30 17.84 -22.74
N ASP A 24 9.41 18.03 -22.02
CA ASP A 24 10.40 16.96 -21.88
C ASP A 24 9.79 15.87 -21.00
N HIS A 25 9.98 14.60 -21.37
CA HIS A 25 9.56 13.47 -20.55
C HIS A 25 10.14 13.55 -19.13
N PRO A 26 9.42 13.08 -18.09
CA PRO A 26 8.17 12.30 -18.14
C PRO A 26 6.86 13.10 -18.01
N VAL A 27 5.78 12.57 -18.59
CA VAL A 27 4.41 13.14 -18.49
C VAL A 27 3.81 12.85 -17.11
N TYR A 28 3.14 13.84 -16.51
CA TYR A 28 2.48 13.67 -15.22
C TYR A 28 1.24 14.52 -15.01
N LEU A 29 0.36 14.06 -14.12
CA LEU A 29 -0.77 14.80 -13.56
C LEU A 29 -0.79 14.63 -12.04
N LYS A 30 -0.74 15.76 -11.32
CA LYS A 30 -0.97 15.83 -9.88
C LYS A 30 -2.33 16.45 -9.62
N ILE A 31 -3.14 15.79 -8.79
CA ILE A 31 -4.41 16.32 -8.27
C ILE A 31 -4.31 16.30 -6.76
N PHE A 32 -4.47 17.45 -6.11
CA PHE A 32 -4.28 17.53 -4.67
C PHE A 32 -5.27 18.44 -3.96
N ILE A 33 -5.45 18.21 -2.67
CA ILE A 33 -6.20 19.08 -1.77
C ILE A 33 -5.23 19.95 -1.00
N CYS A 34 -5.36 21.27 -1.11
CA CYS A 34 -4.69 22.24 -0.24
C CYS A 34 -5.73 22.83 0.75
N PRO A 35 -5.66 22.47 2.06
CA PRO A 35 -6.61 23.00 3.05
C PRO A 35 -6.56 24.52 3.22
N TYR A 36 -5.46 25.14 2.79
CA TYR A 36 -5.15 26.55 2.95
C TYR A 36 -5.41 27.38 1.68
N ASP A 37 -5.96 26.77 0.64
CA ASP A 37 -6.28 27.42 -0.65
C ASP A 37 -5.07 28.11 -1.32
N MET A 38 -3.86 27.58 -1.09
CA MET A 38 -2.66 28.04 -1.77
C MET A 38 -2.73 27.70 -3.26
N PRO A 39 -2.21 28.56 -4.15
CA PRO A 39 -2.29 28.32 -5.59
C PRO A 39 -1.41 27.15 -6.01
N GLY A 40 -1.87 26.38 -6.99
CA GLY A 40 -1.06 25.35 -7.65
C GLY A 40 -0.25 25.91 -8.84
N PRO A 41 0.68 25.12 -9.42
CA PRO A 41 1.54 25.55 -10.54
C PRO A 41 0.84 26.01 -11.83
N ILE A 42 -0.46 25.74 -11.97
CA ILE A 42 -1.30 26.20 -13.09
C ILE A 42 -2.17 27.40 -12.74
N GLU A 43 -1.96 28.01 -11.57
CA GLU A 43 -2.62 29.21 -11.08
C GLU A 43 -1.59 30.33 -10.86
N GLU A 44 -2.07 31.56 -10.72
CA GLU A 44 -1.21 32.69 -10.34
C GLU A 44 -0.60 32.44 -8.94
N PRO A 45 0.74 32.51 -8.77
CA PRO A 45 1.37 32.27 -7.47
C PRO A 45 1.00 33.35 -6.45
N ASP A 46 1.06 33.00 -5.17
CA ASP A 46 1.03 34.00 -4.10
C ASP A 46 2.45 34.50 -3.79
N GLU A 47 2.60 35.38 -2.80
CA GLU A 47 3.89 35.92 -2.35
C GLU A 47 4.89 34.82 -1.89
N ASN A 48 4.38 33.68 -1.46
CA ASN A 48 5.15 32.55 -0.93
C ASN A 48 5.34 31.43 -1.96
N GLY A 49 4.63 31.46 -3.09
CA GLY A 49 4.80 30.57 -4.24
C GLY A 49 3.59 29.66 -4.49
N TRP A 50 3.87 28.44 -4.95
CA TRP A 50 2.86 27.43 -5.25
C TRP A 50 2.88 26.29 -4.24
N CYS A 51 1.71 25.73 -3.96
CA CYS A 51 1.59 24.45 -3.28
C CYS A 51 1.78 23.30 -4.27
N GLU A 52 2.60 22.33 -3.89
CA GLU A 52 2.87 21.11 -4.67
C GLU A 52 2.04 19.90 -4.21
N GLY A 53 1.13 20.12 -3.24
CA GLY A 53 0.22 19.10 -2.73
C GLY A 53 0.74 18.26 -1.57
N THR A 54 1.85 18.67 -0.95
CA THR A 54 2.43 18.02 0.23
C THR A 54 2.52 19.02 1.39
N ASP A 55 2.44 18.52 2.63
CA ASP A 55 2.45 19.37 3.83
C ASP A 55 3.78 20.16 3.95
N ASP A 56 4.90 19.51 3.64
CA ASP A 56 6.25 20.08 3.75
C ASP A 56 6.56 21.15 2.69
N GLN A 57 5.81 21.16 1.58
CA GLN A 57 6.01 22.08 0.46
C GLN A 57 4.89 23.11 0.34
N CYS A 58 4.01 23.19 1.34
CA CYS A 58 2.92 24.15 1.32
C CYS A 58 3.42 25.56 1.72
N PRO A 59 3.23 26.59 0.88
CA PRO A 59 3.74 27.93 1.18
C PRO A 59 3.03 28.65 2.33
N ASN A 60 1.92 28.10 2.85
CA ASN A 60 1.21 28.64 4.01
C ASN A 60 2.00 28.52 5.34
N GLY A 61 3.12 27.78 5.38
CA GLY A 61 4.05 27.73 6.52
C GLY A 61 3.90 26.51 7.44
N GLU A 62 4.48 26.57 8.65
CA GLU A 62 4.77 25.42 9.54
C GLU A 62 3.55 24.58 10.01
N ASN A 63 2.31 25.02 9.79
CA ASN A 63 1.09 24.31 10.20
C ASN A 63 0.25 23.87 9.01
N SER A 64 0.88 23.47 7.90
CA SER A 64 0.18 23.17 6.64
C SER A 64 -0.30 21.73 6.50
N SER A 65 -0.71 21.08 7.59
CA SER A 65 -1.11 19.67 7.57
C SER A 65 -2.44 19.41 6.86
N GLY A 66 -2.59 18.20 6.34
CA GLY A 66 -3.87 17.70 5.82
C GLY A 66 -3.94 17.63 4.30
N HIS A 67 -2.83 17.78 3.59
CA HIS A 67 -2.79 17.56 2.15
C HIS A 67 -3.06 16.09 1.78
N ALA A 68 -3.61 15.92 0.59
CA ALA A 68 -3.76 14.64 -0.06
C ALA A 68 -3.48 14.83 -1.55
N LEU A 69 -2.49 14.12 -2.06
CA LEU A 69 -2.02 14.21 -3.44
C LEU A 69 -2.20 12.86 -4.14
N ILE A 70 -2.88 12.87 -5.28
CA ILE A 70 -2.87 11.79 -6.26
C ILE A 70 -1.88 12.20 -7.35
N CYS A 71 -0.86 11.38 -7.57
CA CYS A 71 0.08 11.55 -8.68
C CYS A 71 -0.16 10.46 -9.72
N LEU A 72 -0.33 10.86 -10.98
CA LEU A 72 -0.29 9.98 -12.15
C LEU A 72 1.01 10.32 -12.89
N HIS A 73 1.94 9.38 -12.94
CA HIS A 73 3.25 9.56 -13.55
C HIS A 73 3.47 8.50 -14.63
N GLN A 74 4.01 8.90 -15.78
CA GLN A 74 4.26 8.00 -16.91
C GLN A 74 5.14 6.80 -16.54
N GLU A 75 6.13 7.00 -15.67
CA GLU A 75 7.12 5.98 -15.31
C GLU A 75 6.85 5.35 -13.93
N ASP A 76 6.37 6.15 -12.98
CA ASP A 76 6.18 5.71 -11.58
C ASP A 76 4.75 5.21 -11.30
N GLY A 77 3.86 5.30 -12.29
CA GLY A 77 2.48 4.84 -12.17
C GLY A 77 1.61 5.78 -11.31
N ILE A 78 0.78 5.20 -10.45
CA ILE A 78 -0.20 5.94 -9.63
C ILE A 78 0.23 5.89 -8.18
N SER A 79 0.35 7.06 -7.55
CA SER A 79 0.62 7.17 -6.11
C SER A 79 -0.42 8.05 -5.41
N LEU A 80 -0.65 7.73 -4.13
CA LEU A 80 -1.41 8.54 -3.19
C LEU A 80 -0.49 8.90 -2.03
N GLU A 81 -0.24 10.20 -1.86
CA GLU A 81 0.54 10.74 -0.74
C GLU A 81 -0.37 11.51 0.20
N THR A 82 -0.46 11.07 1.46
CA THR A 82 -1.24 11.77 2.48
C THR A 82 -0.82 11.36 3.90
N ASN A 83 -0.87 12.31 4.83
CA ASN A 83 -0.76 12.06 6.27
C ASN A 83 -2.13 11.74 6.92
N ASN A 84 -3.20 11.69 6.12
CA ASN A 84 -4.55 11.38 6.57
C ASN A 84 -4.82 9.86 6.62
N LYS A 85 -5.92 9.48 7.27
CA LYS A 85 -6.39 8.09 7.25
C LYS A 85 -6.92 7.73 5.86
N VAL A 86 -6.24 6.81 5.18
CA VAL A 86 -6.76 6.18 3.96
C VAL A 86 -7.69 5.03 4.37
N THR A 87 -8.95 5.08 3.92
CA THR A 87 -9.90 3.97 4.04
C THR A 87 -10.31 3.58 2.64
N ALA A 88 -10.11 2.32 2.28
CA ALA A 88 -10.30 1.86 0.94
C ALA A 88 -11.22 0.63 0.98
N THR A 89 -12.35 0.71 0.27
CA THR A 89 -13.41 -0.31 0.26
C THR A 89 -13.43 -0.99 -1.12
N GLY A 90 -13.23 -2.31 -1.17
CA GLY A 90 -13.20 -3.08 -2.41
C GLY A 90 -12.04 -4.09 -2.46
N THR A 91 -11.86 -4.74 -3.61
CA THR A 91 -10.75 -5.67 -3.85
C THR A 91 -9.48 -4.90 -4.22
N PHE A 92 -8.39 -5.14 -3.49
CA PHE A 92 -7.05 -4.64 -3.82
C PHE A 92 -6.22 -5.76 -4.42
N VAL A 93 -5.80 -5.59 -5.67
CA VAL A 93 -4.82 -6.47 -6.30
C VAL A 93 -3.46 -5.81 -6.15
N ALA A 94 -2.65 -6.34 -5.23
CA ALA A 94 -1.25 -5.96 -5.11
C ALA A 94 -0.43 -6.80 -6.10
N GLU A 95 -0.03 -6.22 -7.23
CA GLU A 95 0.94 -6.88 -8.09
C GLU A 95 2.31 -6.98 -7.40
N LYS A 96 3.12 -7.93 -7.86
CA LYS A 96 4.39 -8.33 -7.26
C LYS A 96 5.31 -7.13 -7.02
N GLY A 97 5.58 -6.80 -5.76
CA GLY A 97 6.53 -5.73 -5.40
C GLY A 97 6.01 -4.62 -4.49
N ILE A 98 4.74 -4.67 -4.04
CA ILE A 98 4.27 -3.71 -3.02
C ILE A 98 5.02 -3.94 -1.69
N VAL A 99 5.91 -3.01 -1.35
CA VAL A 99 6.53 -2.90 -0.03
C VAL A 99 5.76 -1.83 0.75
N ALA A 100 4.85 -2.27 1.63
CA ALA A 100 4.28 -1.37 2.62
C ALA A 100 5.34 -1.09 3.70
N GLU A 101 6.06 0.03 3.60
CA GLU A 101 7.09 0.42 4.56
C GLU A 101 6.56 0.54 6.00
N LYS A 102 5.25 0.84 6.13
CA LYS A 102 4.51 0.83 7.40
C LYS A 102 3.28 -0.07 7.27
N GLY A 103 3.51 -1.38 7.28
CA GLY A 103 2.58 -2.48 7.55
C GLY A 103 1.09 -2.30 7.21
N ILE A 104 0.55 -3.17 6.35
CA ILE A 104 -0.90 -3.33 6.18
C ILE A 104 -1.50 -3.78 7.53
N THR A 105 -2.36 -2.96 8.13
CA THR A 105 -3.09 -3.31 9.36
C THR A 105 -4.44 -3.90 8.98
N ILE A 106 -4.57 -5.22 9.07
CA ILE A 106 -5.84 -5.94 8.88
C ILE A 106 -6.52 -6.01 10.25
N LYS A 107 -7.74 -5.46 10.38
CA LYS A 107 -8.41 -5.29 11.68
C LYS A 107 -9.29 -6.45 12.11
N ASP A 108 -9.77 -7.26 11.18
CA ASP A 108 -10.80 -8.26 11.46
C ASP A 108 -10.33 -9.68 11.09
N GLU A 109 -10.20 -9.98 9.80
CA GLU A 109 -9.86 -11.33 9.32
C GLU A 109 -9.03 -11.23 8.04
N LEU A 110 -7.92 -11.99 7.97
CA LEU A 110 -7.14 -12.14 6.74
C LEU A 110 -7.66 -13.37 6.00
N VAL A 111 -8.59 -13.16 5.07
CA VAL A 111 -9.01 -14.21 4.13
C VAL A 111 -8.04 -14.18 2.95
N LEU A 112 -7.18 -15.19 2.87
CA LEU A 112 -6.31 -15.40 1.72
C LEU A 112 -7.04 -16.29 0.72
N ASP A 113 -7.47 -15.71 -0.39
CA ASP A 113 -7.90 -16.50 -1.55
C ASP A 113 -6.64 -17.03 -2.24
N VAL A 114 -6.32 -18.29 -2.00
CA VAL A 114 -5.15 -18.98 -2.54
C VAL A 114 -5.53 -19.74 -3.81
N SER A 115 -6.18 -19.07 -4.76
CA SER A 115 -6.60 -19.68 -6.04
C SER A 115 -5.43 -19.89 -7.02
N GLU A 116 -4.32 -19.14 -6.88
CA GLU A 116 -3.17 -19.19 -7.80
C GLU A 116 -1.78 -19.32 -7.14
N ALA A 117 -1.70 -19.49 -5.81
CA ALA A 117 -0.40 -19.53 -5.15
C ALA A 117 0.31 -20.87 -5.39
N LYS A 118 1.23 -20.90 -6.36
CA LYS A 118 2.20 -21.99 -6.55
C LYS A 118 3.27 -22.05 -5.44
N ALA A 119 3.27 -21.08 -4.54
CA ALA A 119 4.23 -20.95 -3.44
C ALA A 119 3.45 -20.65 -2.15
N GLY A 120 3.70 -21.43 -1.11
CA GLY A 120 2.96 -21.33 0.16
C GLY A 120 3.08 -19.97 0.86
N LEU A 121 2.24 -19.79 1.88
CA LEU A 121 2.20 -18.60 2.70
C LEU A 121 3.37 -18.59 3.69
N VAL A 122 4.18 -17.53 3.66
CA VAL A 122 5.27 -17.31 4.62
C VAL A 122 4.93 -16.11 5.50
N ILE A 123 4.76 -16.35 6.80
CA ILE A 123 4.53 -15.28 7.78
C ILE A 123 5.89 -14.82 8.31
N LYS A 124 6.23 -13.54 8.09
CA LYS A 124 7.47 -12.91 8.60
C LYS A 124 7.15 -11.97 9.77
N MET A 125 7.98 -12.00 10.82
CA MET A 125 7.90 -11.06 11.93
C MET A 125 9.30 -10.48 12.20
N LYS A 126 9.41 -9.14 12.21
CA LYS A 126 10.70 -8.42 12.31
C LYS A 126 11.74 -8.90 11.28
N GLY A 127 11.31 -9.12 10.03
CA GLY A 127 12.17 -9.58 8.94
C GLY A 127 12.59 -11.06 9.00
N LYS A 128 12.16 -11.81 10.02
CA LYS A 128 12.46 -13.25 10.13
C LYS A 128 11.23 -14.08 9.77
N GLU A 129 11.42 -15.12 8.98
CA GLU A 129 10.37 -16.09 8.67
C GLU A 129 10.02 -16.89 9.93
N MET A 130 8.72 -16.90 10.27
CA MET A 130 8.23 -17.48 11.53
C MET A 130 7.49 -18.79 11.30
N LEU A 131 6.66 -18.85 10.25
CA LEU A 131 5.82 -19.98 9.91
C LEU A 131 5.69 -20.08 8.40
N ARG A 132 5.75 -21.31 7.89
CA ARG A 132 5.33 -21.65 6.53
C ARG A 132 4.04 -22.47 6.60
N LEU A 133 3.04 -22.05 5.84
CA LEU A 133 1.82 -22.81 5.54
C LEU A 133 1.82 -23.12 4.04
N ASN A 134 1.94 -24.39 3.70
CA ASN A 134 1.83 -24.87 2.32
C ASN A 134 0.53 -25.66 2.14
N ILE A 135 -0.10 -25.51 0.97
CA ILE A 135 -1.19 -26.38 0.52
C ILE A 135 -0.72 -27.00 -0.80
N SER A 136 -0.68 -28.34 -0.88
CA SER A 136 -0.27 -29.05 -2.10
C SER A 136 -1.35 -28.97 -3.19
N GLU A 137 -1.01 -29.29 -4.44
CA GLU A 137 -2.00 -29.42 -5.52
C GLU A 137 -3.04 -30.51 -5.24
N GLN A 138 -2.70 -31.48 -4.38
CA GLN A 138 -3.58 -32.54 -3.91
C GLN A 138 -4.43 -32.13 -2.70
N GLY A 139 -4.20 -30.94 -2.12
CA GLY A 139 -4.91 -30.42 -0.95
C GLY A 139 -4.28 -30.73 0.41
N ASP A 140 -3.05 -31.28 0.45
CA ASP A 140 -2.34 -31.54 1.70
C ASP A 140 -1.91 -30.23 2.35
N ILE A 141 -2.13 -30.08 3.66
CA ILE A 141 -1.74 -28.87 4.41
C ILE A 141 -0.49 -29.17 5.24
N GLU A 142 0.58 -28.41 5.01
CA GLU A 142 1.81 -28.47 5.82
C GLU A 142 1.93 -27.21 6.70
N LEU A 143 2.09 -27.43 8.01
CA LEU A 143 2.37 -26.38 9.00
C LEU A 143 3.77 -26.56 9.57
N SER A 144 4.70 -25.71 9.17
CA SER A 144 6.12 -25.84 9.51
C SER A 144 6.65 -24.58 10.22
N PRO A 145 6.80 -24.60 11.57
CA PRO A 145 7.51 -23.55 12.26
C PRO A 145 8.99 -23.61 11.86
N LEU A 146 9.50 -22.55 11.24
CA LEU A 146 10.86 -22.54 10.69
C LEU A 146 11.96 -22.54 11.77
N ASN A 147 11.55 -22.32 13.03
CA ASN A 147 12.37 -22.61 14.19
C ASN A 147 11.87 -23.91 14.85
N PRO A 148 12.63 -25.03 14.77
CA PRO A 148 12.20 -26.33 15.28
C PRO A 148 12.03 -26.37 16.81
N SER A 149 12.51 -25.36 17.54
CA SER A 149 12.24 -25.21 18.98
C SER A 149 10.85 -24.64 19.31
N LYS A 150 10.06 -24.25 18.30
CA LYS A 150 8.73 -23.67 18.47
C LYS A 150 7.64 -24.73 18.26
N THR A 151 6.55 -24.58 18.99
CA THR A 151 5.41 -25.51 18.99
C THR A 151 4.23 -24.93 18.23
N ILE A 152 3.50 -25.80 17.53
CA ILE A 152 2.15 -25.50 17.05
C ILE A 152 1.19 -25.86 18.18
N LYS A 153 0.29 -24.93 18.53
CA LYS A 153 -0.76 -25.16 19.52
C LYS A 153 -2.12 -25.10 18.84
N ILE A 154 -2.93 -26.14 19.05
CA ILE A 154 -4.32 -26.20 18.61
C ILE A 154 -5.18 -25.98 19.86
N ASN A 155 -5.82 -24.81 19.95
CA ASN A 155 -6.71 -24.48 21.06
C ASN A 155 -8.14 -24.88 20.70
N GLY A 156 -8.48 -26.15 20.88
CA GLY A 156 -9.78 -26.71 20.56
C GLY A 156 -9.74 -28.23 20.49
N LYS A 157 -10.87 -28.84 20.11
CA LYS A 157 -10.92 -30.28 19.82
C LYS A 157 -10.26 -30.52 18.46
N LEU A 158 -9.29 -31.44 18.41
CA LEU A 158 -8.76 -31.99 17.18
C LEU A 158 -9.47 -33.31 16.89
N GLU A 159 -10.12 -33.42 15.73
CA GLU A 159 -10.71 -34.66 15.23
C GLU A 159 -9.87 -35.16 14.04
N VAL A 160 -9.48 -36.43 14.07
CA VAL A 160 -8.70 -37.09 13.01
C VAL A 160 -9.52 -38.28 12.53
N THR A 161 -9.75 -38.39 11.22
CA THR A 161 -10.73 -39.33 10.66
C THR A 161 -10.12 -40.62 10.12
N GLU A 162 -8.88 -40.60 9.64
CA GLU A 162 -8.29 -41.74 8.90
C GLU A 162 -6.95 -42.24 9.47
N GLY A 163 -6.05 -41.35 9.90
CA GLY A 163 -4.73 -41.76 10.39
C GLY A 163 -3.98 -40.65 11.13
N LEU A 164 -3.30 -41.00 12.22
CA LEU A 164 -2.43 -40.08 12.97
C LEU A 164 -1.06 -40.71 13.16
N THR A 165 -0.03 -40.14 12.50
CA THR A 165 1.36 -40.56 12.68
C THR A 165 2.11 -39.53 13.52
N VAL A 166 2.67 -39.96 14.65
CA VAL A 166 3.48 -39.10 15.54
C VAL A 166 4.91 -39.64 15.59
N ALA A 167 5.88 -38.83 15.18
CA ALA A 167 7.30 -39.20 15.12
C ALA A 167 7.54 -40.52 14.34
N GLY A 168 6.82 -40.71 13.23
CA GLY A 168 6.91 -41.90 12.38
C GLY A 168 6.20 -43.14 12.91
N LYS A 169 5.45 -43.05 14.02
CA LYS A 169 4.63 -44.14 14.55
C LYS A 169 3.16 -43.85 14.36
N GLU A 170 2.45 -44.80 13.77
CA GLU A 170 1.01 -44.76 13.63
C GLU A 170 0.35 -44.95 15.01
N LEU A 171 -0.54 -44.04 15.36
CA LEU A 171 -1.35 -44.12 16.57
C LEU A 171 -2.71 -44.73 16.22
N PRO A 172 -3.23 -45.66 17.04
CA PRO A 172 -4.60 -46.11 16.90
C PRO A 172 -5.54 -44.94 17.17
N ILE A 173 -6.51 -44.74 16.29
CA ILE A 173 -7.58 -43.75 16.41
C ILE A 173 -8.80 -44.40 17.07
#